data_AF-A0A4Q5X057-F1
#
_entry.id   AF-A0A4Q5X057-F1
#
_cell.length_a   1.000
_cell.length_b   1.000
_cell.length_c   1.000
_cell.angle_alpha   90.00
_cell.angle_beta   90.00
_cell.angle_gamma   90.00
#
_symmetry.space_group_name_H-M   'P 1'
#
loop_
_entity.id
_entity.type
_entity.pdbx_description
1 polymer ?
#
loop_
_entity_poly.entity_id
_entity_poly.type
_entity_poly.pdbx_seq_one_letter_code
_entity_poly.pdbx_strand_id
1 'polypeptide(L)'
;MRRLAPLVLSFLAACSSAATDDGAPSTPGADTTVYDECVAFATELCADAQGCCSDTYGGFDRDACVATFKRDVCRPGADAVSAHRADFDEDAVAGCLLAQAEAHRICVPTWSQTLELRKKIGAACRVIDGRSPPGSGCSTSATCKRPDGNGSVECIKNACTVIEVLAEGAPCSFPSGPVSVCDEGLTCDAPGLGATGHCVPAPQEGEACDASALESTDCGLGRYCDVDSATCKVTDNFAGPGCSQSTECVSFECDRIANTCAPAPAVLSRETCLGDSD
;
A
#
# COMPACT_ATOMS: atom_id res chain seq x y z
N MET A 1 22.84 2.53 -15.79
CA MET A 1 21.41 2.21 -15.90
C MET A 1 20.92 1.82 -14.51
N ARG A 2 20.44 2.82 -13.76
CA ARG A 2 19.96 2.66 -12.38
C ARG A 2 18.56 2.06 -12.46
N ARG A 3 18.39 0.87 -11.88
CA ARG A 3 17.08 0.22 -11.74
C ARG A 3 16.26 1.05 -10.76
N LEU A 4 15.25 1.75 -11.24
CA LEU A 4 14.14 2.18 -10.40
C LEU A 4 13.52 0.88 -9.88
N ALA A 5 13.59 0.69 -8.57
CA ALA A 5 13.02 -0.48 -7.93
C ALA A 5 11.50 -0.42 -8.15
N PRO A 6 10.88 -1.48 -8.71
CA PRO A 6 9.43 -1.58 -8.64
C PRO A 6 9.06 -1.55 -7.16
N LEU A 7 7.99 -0.81 -6.85
CA LEU A 7 7.42 -0.67 -5.52
C LEU A 7 6.69 -1.98 -5.18
N VAL A 8 7.48 -3.06 -5.18
CA VAL A 8 7.12 -4.37 -4.67
C VAL A 8 7.05 -4.19 -3.17
N LEU A 9 5.85 -4.32 -2.61
CA LEU A 9 5.68 -4.68 -1.21
C LEU A 9 6.35 -6.05 -1.01
N SER A 10 7.68 -6.04 -0.85
CA SER A 10 8.44 -7.21 -0.48
C SER A 10 8.26 -7.41 1.02
N PHE A 11 7.30 -8.26 1.37
CA PHE A 11 7.33 -8.94 2.65
C PHE A 11 8.57 -9.87 2.68
N LEU A 12 9.30 -9.76 3.79
CA LEU A 12 10.13 -10.79 4.43
C LEU A 12 11.39 -11.33 3.71
N ALA A 13 12.54 -11.00 4.28
CA ALA A 13 13.61 -11.96 4.54
C ALA A 13 14.38 -11.52 5.81
N ALA A 14 13.90 -11.94 6.98
CA ALA A 14 14.66 -11.84 8.22
C ALA A 14 15.45 -13.14 8.39
N CYS A 15 16.75 -13.10 8.08
CA CYS A 15 17.68 -14.17 8.42
C CYS A 15 17.79 -14.30 9.95
N SER A 16 17.56 -15.51 10.45
CA SER A 16 17.87 -15.92 11.81
C SER A 16 19.35 -15.71 12.13
N SER A 17 19.65 -15.32 13.37
CA SER A 17 20.95 -15.57 13.99
C SER A 17 20.71 -16.02 15.43
N ALA A 18 21.44 -17.07 15.79
CA ALA A 18 21.22 -17.96 16.90
C ALA A 18 21.28 -17.31 18.29
N ALA A 19 20.54 -17.93 19.20
CA ALA A 19 20.31 -17.54 20.58
C ALA A 19 21.58 -17.48 21.44
N THR A 20 21.61 -16.50 22.34
CA THR A 20 22.18 -16.68 23.67
C THR A 20 21.04 -16.58 24.68
N ASP A 21 20.92 -17.66 25.44
CA ASP A 21 19.93 -17.97 26.46
C ASP A 21 20.20 -17.12 27.70
N ASP A 22 19.35 -16.12 27.96
CA ASP A 22 19.25 -15.45 29.26
C ASP A 22 17.76 -15.12 29.49
N GLY A 23 17.24 -15.62 30.61
CA GLY A 23 15.81 -15.79 30.90
C GLY A 23 14.94 -14.57 30.54
N ALA A 24 14.12 -14.74 29.51
CA ALA A 24 13.10 -13.78 29.14
C ALA A 24 11.90 -13.88 30.10
N PRO A 25 11.32 -12.74 30.54
CA PRO A 25 10.04 -12.74 31.24
C PRO A 25 8.98 -13.31 30.30
N SER A 26 8.11 -14.18 30.83
CA SER A 26 6.98 -14.78 30.12
C SER A 26 6.22 -13.71 29.35
N THR A 27 6.21 -13.82 28.01
CA THR A 27 5.40 -12.94 27.17
C THR A 27 3.94 -13.07 27.61
N PRO A 28 3.24 -11.98 27.95
CA PRO A 28 1.79 -12.02 28.14
C PRO A 28 1.18 -12.69 26.91
N GLY A 29 0.31 -13.68 27.12
CA GLY A 29 -0.42 -14.31 26.01
C GLY A 29 -1.20 -13.25 25.23
N ALA A 30 -1.39 -13.49 23.93
CA ALA A 30 -2.26 -12.67 23.09
C ALA A 30 -3.62 -12.46 23.78
N ASP A 31 -4.18 -11.25 23.67
CA ASP A 31 -5.56 -11.03 24.10
C ASP A 31 -6.47 -11.91 23.24
N THR A 32 -7.08 -12.91 23.87
CA THR A 32 -7.86 -13.93 23.15
C THR A 32 -9.10 -13.32 22.51
N THR A 33 -9.67 -12.27 23.10
CA THR A 33 -10.86 -11.60 22.53
C THR A 33 -10.49 -10.87 21.25
N VAL A 34 -9.44 -10.04 21.29
CA VAL A 34 -8.98 -9.28 20.10
C VAL A 34 -8.54 -10.24 18.99
N TYR A 35 -7.86 -11.33 19.35
CA TYR A 35 -7.45 -12.33 18.38
C TYR A 35 -8.65 -13.02 17.73
N ASP A 36 -9.63 -13.47 18.50
CA ASP A 36 -10.79 -14.19 17.98
C ASP A 36 -11.67 -13.29 17.10
N GLU A 37 -11.90 -12.04 17.51
CA GLU A 37 -12.61 -11.03 16.69
C GLU A 37 -11.88 -10.76 15.36
N CYS A 38 -10.56 -10.63 15.39
CA CYS A 38 -9.78 -10.46 14.16
C CYS A 38 -9.85 -11.70 13.26
N VAL A 39 -9.88 -12.91 13.82
CA VAL A 39 -10.02 -14.15 13.05
C VAL A 39 -11.40 -14.23 12.39
N ALA A 40 -12.46 -13.81 13.09
CA ALA A 40 -13.80 -13.71 12.50
C ALA A 40 -13.81 -12.71 11.33
N PHE A 41 -13.27 -11.50 11.55
CA PHE A 41 -13.08 -10.49 10.51
C PHE A 41 -12.33 -11.03 9.29
N ALA A 42 -11.18 -11.69 9.51
CA ALA A 42 -10.37 -12.26 8.43
C ALA A 42 -11.13 -13.34 7.65
N THR A 43 -11.95 -14.14 8.35
CA THR A 43 -12.74 -15.21 7.73
C THR A 43 -13.81 -14.66 6.80
N GLU A 44 -14.44 -13.55 7.16
CA GLU A 44 -15.40 -12.84 6.31
C GLU A 44 -14.70 -12.14 5.15
N LEU A 45 -13.62 -11.41 5.43
CA LEU A 45 -12.87 -10.68 4.40
C LEU A 45 -12.27 -11.62 3.34
N CYS A 46 -11.78 -12.80 3.75
CA CYS A 46 -11.32 -13.85 2.84
C CYS A 46 -12.46 -14.45 2.02
N ALA A 47 -13.70 -14.48 2.49
CA ALA A 47 -14.82 -14.91 1.66
C ALA A 47 -15.06 -13.93 0.50
N ASP A 48 -14.93 -12.63 0.76
CA ASP A 48 -15.06 -11.57 -0.26
C ASP A 48 -13.87 -11.55 -1.24
N ALA A 49 -12.71 -12.09 -0.84
CA ALA A 49 -11.49 -12.15 -1.66
C ALA A 49 -11.58 -13.15 -2.83
N GLN A 50 -12.46 -14.15 -2.75
CA GLN A 50 -12.46 -15.30 -3.66
C GLN A 50 -12.53 -14.91 -5.14
N GLY A 51 -13.41 -13.95 -5.49
CA GLY A 51 -13.57 -13.49 -6.87
C GLY A 51 -12.28 -12.89 -7.42
N CYS A 52 -11.73 -11.90 -6.70
CA CYS A 52 -10.49 -11.24 -7.09
C CYS A 52 -9.30 -12.21 -7.23
N CYS A 53 -9.14 -13.13 -6.27
CA CYS A 53 -8.08 -14.13 -6.30
C CYS A 53 -8.21 -15.10 -7.48
N SER A 54 -9.44 -15.58 -7.74
CA SER A 54 -9.70 -16.51 -8.83
C SER A 54 -9.44 -15.85 -10.19
N ASP A 55 -9.90 -14.61 -10.36
CA ASP A 55 -9.74 -13.87 -11.62
C ASP A 55 -8.28 -13.49 -11.88
N THR A 56 -7.54 -13.09 -10.84
CA THR A 56 -6.15 -12.61 -10.98
C THR A 56 -5.14 -13.75 -11.03
N TYR A 57 -5.31 -14.78 -10.18
CA TYR A 57 -4.29 -15.80 -9.94
C TYR A 57 -4.71 -17.21 -10.33
N GLY A 58 -5.95 -17.40 -10.81
CA GLY A 58 -6.48 -18.69 -11.26
C GLY A 58 -6.92 -19.63 -10.13
N GLY A 59 -7.01 -19.14 -8.89
CA GLY A 59 -7.44 -19.94 -7.75
C GLY A 59 -7.56 -19.14 -6.45
N PHE A 60 -8.14 -19.77 -5.43
CA PHE A 60 -8.25 -19.21 -4.10
C PHE A 60 -8.22 -20.33 -3.04
N ASP A 61 -7.33 -20.19 -2.06
CA ASP A 61 -7.28 -21.02 -0.86
C ASP A 61 -7.73 -20.18 0.34
N ARG A 62 -8.95 -20.44 0.81
CA ARG A 62 -9.54 -19.72 1.93
C ARG A 62 -8.76 -19.95 3.23
N ASP A 63 -8.29 -21.16 3.47
CA ASP A 63 -7.60 -21.51 4.70
C ASP A 63 -6.22 -20.85 4.74
N ALA A 64 -5.53 -20.83 3.59
CA ALA A 64 -4.28 -20.07 3.43
C ALA A 64 -4.50 -18.57 3.65
N CYS A 65 -5.54 -17.98 3.04
CA CYS A 65 -5.89 -16.57 3.24
C CYS A 65 -6.09 -16.24 4.72
N VAL A 66 -6.91 -17.03 5.43
CA VAL A 66 -7.16 -16.84 6.86
C VAL A 66 -5.87 -17.05 7.68
N ALA A 67 -5.02 -18.00 7.30
CA ALA A 67 -3.74 -18.25 7.97
C ALA A 67 -2.77 -17.06 7.84
N THR A 68 -2.68 -16.45 6.64
CA THR A 68 -1.88 -15.23 6.41
C THR A 68 -2.36 -14.09 7.29
N PHE A 69 -3.68 -13.81 7.33
CA PHE A 69 -4.23 -12.78 8.21
C PHE A 69 -3.99 -13.08 9.69
N LYS A 70 -4.12 -14.34 10.12
CA LYS A 70 -3.81 -14.76 11.49
C LYS A 70 -2.37 -14.42 11.88
N ARG A 71 -1.42 -14.71 11.00
CA ARG A 71 0.02 -14.53 11.21
C ARG A 71 0.42 -13.05 11.17
N ASP A 72 -0.04 -12.33 10.16
CA ASP A 72 0.51 -11.00 9.82
C ASP A 72 -0.29 -9.84 10.41
N VAL A 73 -1.56 -10.08 10.76
CA VAL A 73 -2.49 -9.03 11.24
C VAL A 73 -3.01 -9.35 12.63
N CYS A 74 -3.68 -10.49 12.81
CA CYS A 74 -4.42 -10.77 14.04
C CYS A 74 -3.50 -11.01 15.24
N ARG A 75 -2.46 -11.84 15.08
CA ARG A 75 -1.53 -12.11 16.17
C ARG A 75 -0.76 -10.85 16.59
N PRO A 76 -0.14 -10.07 15.68
CA PRO A 76 0.54 -8.84 16.06
C PRO A 76 -0.38 -7.80 16.70
N GLY A 77 -1.63 -7.68 16.22
CA GLY A 77 -2.63 -6.79 16.82
C GLY A 77 -3.00 -7.18 18.25
N ALA A 78 -3.36 -8.45 18.47
CA ALA A 78 -3.72 -8.96 19.80
C ALA A 78 -2.54 -8.89 20.79
N ASP A 79 -1.32 -9.18 20.33
CA ASP A 79 -0.10 -9.06 21.14
C ASP A 79 0.17 -7.57 21.50
N ALA A 80 -0.06 -6.64 20.58
CA ALA A 80 0.12 -5.21 20.82
C ALA A 80 -0.89 -4.66 21.85
N VAL A 81 -2.15 -5.10 21.80
CA VAL A 81 -3.20 -4.70 22.77
C VAL A 81 -2.91 -5.30 24.15
N SER A 82 -2.60 -6.60 24.22
CA SER A 82 -2.22 -7.29 25.47
C SER A 82 -1.00 -6.64 26.15
N ALA A 83 -0.05 -6.15 25.35
CA ALA A 83 1.13 -5.42 25.84
C ALA A 83 0.89 -3.92 26.11
N HIS A 84 -0.35 -3.43 26.02
CA HIS A 84 -0.72 -2.01 26.16
C HIS A 84 0.04 -1.06 25.22
N ARG A 85 0.40 -1.54 24.02
CA ARG A 85 1.05 -0.76 22.95
C ARG A 85 0.10 -0.34 21.85
N ALA A 86 -1.15 -0.81 21.90
CA ALA A 86 -2.24 -0.42 21.02
C ALA A 86 -3.56 -0.47 21.80
N ASP A 87 -4.57 0.18 21.23
CA ASP A 87 -5.96 0.09 21.65
C ASP A 87 -6.77 -0.67 20.60
N PHE A 88 -7.82 -1.38 21.06
CA PHE A 88 -8.79 -2.05 20.20
C PHE A 88 -10.11 -1.27 20.22
N ASP A 89 -10.60 -0.92 19.03
CA ASP A 89 -11.89 -0.27 18.80
C ASP A 89 -12.84 -1.27 18.10
N GLU A 90 -13.68 -1.91 18.90
CA GLU A 90 -14.67 -2.90 18.42
C GLU A 90 -15.70 -2.25 17.49
N ASP A 91 -16.10 -1.00 17.75
CA ASP A 91 -17.10 -0.29 16.95
C ASP A 91 -16.58 0.01 15.52
N ALA A 92 -15.26 0.07 15.34
CA ALA A 92 -14.63 0.28 14.03
C ALA A 92 -14.58 -0.99 13.15
N VAL A 93 -14.79 -2.19 13.70
CA VAL A 93 -14.62 -3.47 12.98
C VAL A 93 -15.53 -3.56 11.75
N ALA A 94 -16.83 -3.29 11.92
CA ALA A 94 -17.81 -3.40 10.84
C ALA A 94 -17.53 -2.38 9.71
N GLY A 95 -17.17 -1.14 10.06
CA GLY A 95 -16.82 -0.11 9.10
C GLY A 95 -15.56 -0.47 8.31
N CYS A 96 -14.55 -1.02 8.99
CA CYS A 96 -13.33 -1.49 8.36
C CYS A 96 -13.61 -2.63 7.37
N LEU A 97 -14.42 -3.61 7.76
CA LEU A 97 -14.73 -4.76 6.93
C LEU A 97 -15.41 -4.33 5.63
N LEU A 98 -16.38 -3.43 5.72
CA LEU A 98 -17.08 -2.88 4.56
C LEU A 98 -16.12 -2.18 3.58
N ALA A 99 -15.18 -1.39 4.11
CA ALA A 99 -14.19 -0.67 3.29
C ALA A 99 -13.22 -1.62 2.58
N GLN A 100 -12.74 -2.66 3.28
CA GLN A 100 -11.86 -3.67 2.68
C GLN A 100 -12.58 -4.55 1.66
N ALA A 101 -13.82 -4.95 1.94
CA ALA A 101 -14.66 -5.71 1.02
C ALA A 101 -14.89 -4.97 -0.31
N GLU A 102 -15.04 -3.65 -0.28
CA GLU A 102 -15.13 -2.84 -1.50
C GLU A 102 -13.84 -2.85 -2.33
N ALA A 103 -12.68 -2.76 -1.68
CA ALA A 103 -11.40 -2.90 -2.37
C ALA A 103 -11.31 -4.28 -3.06
N HIS A 104 -11.70 -5.35 -2.36
CA HIS A 104 -11.69 -6.72 -2.91
C HIS A 104 -12.61 -6.87 -4.12
N ARG A 105 -13.76 -6.18 -4.15
CA ARG A 105 -14.67 -6.19 -5.32
C ARG A 105 -14.09 -5.46 -6.53
N ILE A 106 -13.31 -4.39 -6.32
CA ILE A 106 -12.61 -3.69 -7.41
C ILE A 106 -11.46 -4.54 -7.95
N CYS A 107 -10.78 -5.26 -7.06
CA CYS A 107 -9.66 -6.18 -7.34
C CYS A 107 -8.42 -5.52 -7.93
N VAL A 108 -8.51 -4.92 -9.11
CA VAL A 108 -7.39 -4.24 -9.80
C VAL A 108 -7.79 -2.77 -10.02
N PRO A 109 -7.51 -1.88 -9.06
CA PRO A 109 -7.94 -0.49 -9.13
C PRO A 109 -7.11 0.35 -10.11
N THR A 110 -7.72 1.38 -10.69
CA THR A 110 -6.99 2.51 -11.28
C THR A 110 -6.21 3.26 -10.19
N TRP A 111 -5.38 4.22 -10.59
CA TRP A 111 -4.71 5.12 -9.63
C TRP A 111 -5.68 5.95 -8.79
N SER A 112 -6.68 6.55 -9.41
CA SER A 112 -7.70 7.33 -8.69
C SER A 112 -8.46 6.45 -7.70
N GLN A 113 -8.87 5.24 -8.12
CA GLN A 113 -9.50 4.27 -7.24
C GLN A 113 -8.58 3.84 -6.10
N THR A 114 -7.27 3.68 -6.35
CA THR A 114 -6.29 3.33 -5.31
C THR A 114 -6.23 4.40 -4.21
N LEU A 115 -6.19 5.68 -4.58
CA LEU A 115 -6.16 6.78 -3.62
C LEU A 115 -7.48 6.85 -2.81
N GLU A 116 -8.62 6.72 -3.47
CA GLU A 116 -9.93 6.74 -2.80
C GLU A 116 -10.11 5.54 -1.86
N LEU A 117 -9.72 4.34 -2.28
CA LEU A 117 -9.71 3.15 -1.43
C LEU A 117 -8.80 3.34 -0.21
N ARG A 118 -7.59 3.89 -0.41
CA ARG A 118 -6.65 4.18 0.70
C ARG A 118 -7.24 5.16 1.70
N LYS A 119 -7.86 6.25 1.24
CA LYS A 119 -8.53 7.22 2.11
C LYS A 119 -9.68 6.56 2.88
N LYS A 120 -10.52 5.79 2.19
CA LYS A 120 -11.67 5.09 2.79
C LYS A 120 -11.25 4.05 3.83
N ILE A 121 -10.29 3.20 3.49
CA ILE A 121 -9.73 2.19 4.40
C ILE A 121 -9.02 2.88 5.57
N GLY A 122 -8.19 3.89 5.33
CA GLY A 122 -7.49 4.63 6.40
C GLY A 122 -8.45 5.30 7.39
N ALA A 123 -9.56 5.85 6.89
CA ALA A 123 -10.60 6.44 7.72
C ALA A 123 -11.40 5.40 8.51
N ALA A 124 -11.77 4.28 7.89
CA ALA A 124 -12.66 3.27 8.48
C ALA A 124 -11.93 2.23 9.34
N CYS A 125 -10.69 1.87 8.99
CA CYS A 125 -9.96 0.75 9.60
C CYS A 125 -9.14 1.12 10.83
N ARG A 126 -9.72 1.87 11.77
CA ARG A 126 -9.10 2.23 13.07
C ARG A 126 -9.29 1.17 14.17
N VAL A 127 -9.51 -0.09 13.78
CA VAL A 127 -9.75 -1.24 14.68
C VAL A 127 -8.62 -1.46 15.69
N ILE A 128 -7.37 -1.35 15.25
CA ILE A 128 -6.19 -1.33 16.12
C ILE A 128 -5.53 0.02 15.94
N ASP A 129 -5.41 0.78 17.02
CA ASP A 129 -4.68 2.06 17.03
C ASP A 129 -3.46 1.98 17.94
N GLY A 130 -2.28 2.06 17.35
CA GLY A 130 -1.03 1.97 18.07
C GLY A 130 -0.79 3.19 18.95
N ARG A 131 0.10 3.03 19.93
CA ARG A 131 0.46 4.10 20.88
C ARG A 131 1.84 4.71 20.59
N SER A 132 2.67 4.07 19.77
CA SER A 132 4.02 4.53 19.44
C SER A 132 3.99 5.68 18.43
N PRO A 133 4.48 6.88 18.77
CA PRO A 133 4.44 8.02 17.85
C PRO A 133 5.34 7.80 16.62
N PRO A 134 5.11 8.54 15.52
CA PRO A 134 5.97 8.53 14.35
C PRO A 134 7.46 8.69 14.69
N GLY A 135 8.32 7.95 13.99
CA GLY A 135 9.76 7.87 14.24
C GLY A 135 10.18 6.91 15.36
N SER A 136 9.23 6.40 16.16
CA SER A 136 9.54 5.41 17.21
C SER A 136 9.91 4.05 16.64
N GLY A 137 10.73 3.30 17.38
CA GLY A 137 11.05 1.92 17.05
C GLY A 137 9.81 1.02 17.03
N CYS A 138 9.72 0.13 16.05
CA CYS A 138 8.62 -0.83 15.91
C CYS A 138 9.12 -2.16 15.34
N SER A 139 8.34 -3.22 15.57
CA SER A 139 8.49 -4.52 14.90
C SER A 139 7.24 -4.92 14.11
N THR A 140 6.15 -4.17 14.28
CA THR A 140 4.87 -4.34 13.59
C THR A 140 4.19 -2.98 13.49
N SER A 141 3.42 -2.75 12.43
CA SER A 141 2.62 -1.53 12.26
C SER A 141 1.52 -1.42 13.31
N ALA A 142 1.10 -2.52 13.95
CA ALA A 142 0.05 -2.52 14.96
C ALA A 142 0.39 -1.67 16.21
N THR A 143 1.67 -1.49 16.53
CA THR A 143 2.08 -0.62 17.66
C THR A 143 2.19 0.85 17.27
N CYS A 144 2.21 1.16 15.98
CA CYS A 144 2.42 2.51 15.49
C CYS A 144 1.12 3.32 15.55
N LYS A 145 1.21 4.50 16.17
CA LYS A 145 0.10 5.44 16.25
C LYS A 145 -0.20 6.00 14.88
N ARG A 146 -1.46 5.90 14.46
CA ARG A 146 -1.90 6.48 13.20
C ARG A 146 -1.92 8.02 13.29
N PRO A 147 -1.56 8.71 12.21
CA PRO A 147 -1.73 10.15 12.15
C PRO A 147 -3.23 10.52 12.15
N ASP A 148 -3.52 11.75 12.52
CA ASP A 148 -4.84 12.33 12.25
C ASP A 148 -4.99 12.60 10.75
N GLY A 149 -6.20 12.47 10.20
CA GLY A 149 -6.47 12.72 8.78
C GLY A 149 -6.26 11.51 7.87
N ASN A 150 -5.78 11.77 6.64
CA ASN A 150 -5.75 10.81 5.52
C ASN A 150 -4.43 10.01 5.41
N GLY A 151 -3.57 10.08 6.41
CA GLY A 151 -2.32 9.33 6.44
C GLY A 151 -2.49 7.91 6.98
N SER A 152 -1.64 6.99 6.55
CA SER A 152 -1.44 5.70 7.21
C SER A 152 -0.12 5.70 7.98
N VAL A 153 0.14 4.66 8.76
CA VAL A 153 1.42 4.45 9.41
C VAL A 153 1.86 3.01 9.21
N GLU A 154 3.12 2.82 8.88
CA GLU A 154 3.71 1.50 8.68
C GLU A 154 5.03 1.37 9.43
N CYS A 155 5.33 0.15 9.87
CA CYS A 155 6.62 -0.16 10.46
C CYS A 155 7.66 -0.40 9.35
N ILE A 156 8.35 0.66 8.92
CA ILE A 156 9.34 0.60 7.85
C ILE A 156 10.73 0.67 8.46
N LYS A 157 11.58 -0.33 8.18
CA LYS A 157 12.96 -0.40 8.70
C LYS A 157 13.02 -0.23 10.23
N ASN A 158 12.10 -0.88 10.93
CA ASN A 158 11.93 -0.82 12.39
C ASN A 158 11.57 0.57 12.94
N ALA A 159 10.99 1.46 12.13
CA ALA A 159 10.49 2.76 12.58
C ALA A 159 9.05 3.01 12.12
N CYS A 160 8.22 3.52 13.02
CA CYS A 160 6.86 3.95 12.72
C CYS A 160 6.91 5.11 11.73
N THR A 161 6.60 4.84 10.48
CA THR A 161 6.75 5.80 9.40
C THR A 161 5.38 6.15 8.87
N VAL A 162 5.07 7.45 8.89
CA VAL A 162 3.79 7.96 8.43
C VAL A 162 3.82 8.04 6.90
N ILE A 163 2.76 7.53 6.28
CA ILE A 163 2.55 7.61 4.85
C ILE A 163 1.41 8.59 4.58
N GLU A 164 1.71 9.72 3.93
CA GLU A 164 0.72 10.81 3.75
C GLU A 164 0.32 10.98 2.29
N VAL A 165 -0.98 11.27 2.10
CA VAL A 165 -1.49 11.90 0.89
C VAL A 165 -1.46 13.41 1.12
N LEU A 166 -0.57 14.09 0.41
CA LEU A 166 -0.21 15.49 0.60
C LEU A 166 -1.16 16.39 -0.21
N ALA A 167 -1.82 17.32 0.48
CA ALA A 167 -2.68 18.33 -0.14
C ALA A 167 -1.87 19.36 -0.96
N GLU A 168 -2.56 20.19 -1.74
CA GLU A 168 -1.96 21.31 -2.47
C GLU A 168 -1.17 22.24 -1.53
N GLY A 169 0.01 22.65 -1.97
CA GLY A 169 0.97 23.47 -1.23
C GLY A 169 1.81 22.73 -0.20
N ALA A 170 1.49 21.47 0.14
CA ALA A 170 2.27 20.69 1.09
C ALA A 170 3.68 20.37 0.54
N PRO A 171 4.72 20.36 1.39
CA PRO A 171 6.07 20.01 0.96
C PRO A 171 6.14 18.53 0.57
N CYS A 172 6.75 18.24 -0.58
CA CYS A 172 6.93 16.90 -1.12
C CYS A 172 8.41 16.66 -1.45
N SER A 173 8.87 15.42 -1.38
CA SER A 173 10.24 15.06 -1.82
C SER A 173 10.17 14.41 -3.20
N PHE A 174 11.08 14.76 -4.13
CA PHE A 174 11.12 14.17 -5.47
C PHE A 174 12.32 13.23 -5.70
N PRO A 175 12.15 12.05 -6.33
CA PRO A 175 10.87 11.44 -6.66
C PRO A 175 10.09 11.19 -5.37
N SER A 176 8.75 11.25 -5.44
CA SER A 176 7.85 10.98 -4.31
C SER A 176 8.45 9.87 -3.47
N GLY A 177 8.92 10.23 -2.27
CA GLY A 177 9.72 9.32 -1.46
C GLY A 177 8.92 8.05 -1.13
N PRO A 178 9.52 7.06 -0.45
CA PRO A 178 8.84 5.80 -0.13
C PRO A 178 7.55 5.95 0.72
N VAL A 179 7.18 7.17 1.11
CA VAL A 179 6.23 7.46 2.19
C VAL A 179 5.26 8.61 1.93
N SER A 180 5.43 9.51 0.96
CA SER A 180 4.43 10.58 0.77
C SER A 180 4.22 10.89 -0.71
N VAL A 181 2.95 11.02 -1.09
CA VAL A 181 2.52 11.30 -2.46
C VAL A 181 1.58 12.50 -2.46
N CYS A 182 1.64 13.34 -3.49
CA CYS A 182 0.63 14.38 -3.66
C CYS A 182 -0.73 13.76 -3.95
N ASP A 183 -1.80 14.43 -3.51
CA ASP A 183 -3.18 13.99 -3.72
C ASP A 183 -3.55 13.94 -5.21
N GLU A 184 -4.71 13.38 -5.50
CA GLU A 184 -5.24 13.26 -6.86
C GLU A 184 -5.26 14.62 -7.57
N GLY A 185 -4.79 14.63 -8.82
CA GLY A 185 -4.71 15.84 -9.64
C GLY A 185 -3.55 16.77 -9.26
N LEU A 186 -2.64 16.34 -8.38
CA LEU A 186 -1.46 17.10 -7.99
C LEU A 186 -0.17 16.40 -8.44
N THR A 187 0.90 17.18 -8.60
CA THR A 187 2.27 16.71 -8.81
C THR A 187 3.24 17.41 -7.87
N CYS A 188 4.39 16.80 -7.63
CA CYS A 188 5.46 17.41 -6.83
C CYS A 188 6.34 18.30 -7.72
N ASP A 189 6.15 19.61 -7.64
CA ASP A 189 7.03 20.57 -8.30
C ASP A 189 8.32 20.72 -7.49
N ALA A 190 9.35 20.00 -7.91
CA ALA A 190 10.68 20.02 -7.32
C ALA A 190 11.74 20.32 -8.38
N PRO A 191 12.79 21.10 -8.06
CA PRO A 191 13.82 21.49 -9.01
C PRO A 191 14.75 20.35 -9.45
N GLY A 192 14.54 19.13 -8.95
CA GLY A 192 15.30 17.95 -9.32
C GLY A 192 15.27 16.83 -8.28
N LEU A 193 15.92 15.71 -8.60
CA LEU A 193 16.02 14.54 -7.73
C LEU A 193 16.69 14.89 -6.38
N GLY A 194 16.06 14.47 -5.28
CA GLY A 194 16.52 14.72 -3.91
C GLY A 194 16.18 16.11 -3.37
N ALA A 195 15.51 16.96 -4.15
CA ALA A 195 15.04 18.25 -3.68
C ALA A 195 13.64 18.14 -3.05
N THR A 196 13.38 19.02 -2.09
CA THR A 196 12.03 19.27 -1.59
C THR A 196 11.33 20.24 -2.52
N GLY A 197 10.16 19.84 -3.01
CA GLY A 197 9.22 20.62 -3.78
C GLY A 197 7.93 20.90 -3.02
N HIS A 198 6.90 21.32 -3.76
CA HIS A 198 5.54 21.45 -3.24
C HIS A 198 4.54 20.74 -4.14
N CYS A 199 3.47 20.19 -3.54
CA CYS A 199 2.36 19.65 -4.31
C CYS A 199 1.62 20.80 -5.00
N VAL A 200 1.58 20.79 -6.33
CA VAL A 200 0.90 21.79 -7.15
C VAL A 200 -0.10 21.11 -8.08
N PRO A 201 -1.09 21.83 -8.61
CA PRO A 201 -2.00 21.29 -9.62
C PRO A 201 -1.24 20.70 -10.81
N ALA A 202 -1.52 19.44 -11.12
CA ALA A 202 -1.00 18.79 -12.31
C ALA A 202 -1.86 19.18 -13.54
N PRO A 203 -1.27 19.23 -14.74
CA PRO A 203 -2.03 19.42 -15.96
C PRO A 203 -3.10 18.34 -16.15
N GLN A 204 -4.23 18.74 -16.73
CA GLN A 204 -5.34 17.85 -17.04
C GLN A 204 -5.07 17.00 -18.29
N GLU A 205 -5.89 15.97 -18.49
CA GLU A 205 -5.83 15.17 -19.72
C GLU A 205 -5.96 16.07 -20.96
N GLY A 206 -5.07 15.87 -21.93
CA GLY A 206 -4.99 16.65 -23.16
C GLY A 206 -4.26 17.99 -23.03
N GLU A 207 -3.91 18.42 -21.82
CA GLU A 207 -3.08 19.60 -21.62
C GLU A 207 -1.61 19.30 -21.92
N ALA A 208 -0.86 20.33 -22.33
CA ALA A 208 0.54 20.21 -22.69
C ALA A 208 1.42 19.84 -21.48
N CYS A 209 2.46 19.05 -21.73
CA CYS A 209 3.43 18.62 -20.73
C CYS A 209 4.85 18.60 -21.32
N ASP A 210 5.87 18.55 -20.46
CA ASP A 210 7.25 18.46 -20.91
C ASP A 210 7.64 17.01 -21.25
N ALA A 211 7.53 16.67 -22.53
CA ALA A 211 7.94 15.37 -23.08
C ALA A 211 9.47 15.18 -23.17
N SER A 212 10.28 16.18 -22.81
CA SER A 212 11.74 16.08 -22.89
C SER A 212 12.33 15.14 -21.82
N ALA A 213 11.62 14.96 -20.71
CA ALA A 213 11.96 14.00 -19.68
C ALA A 213 11.17 12.69 -19.86
N LEU A 214 11.88 11.61 -20.23
CA LEU A 214 11.32 10.26 -20.17
C LEU A 214 10.85 9.98 -18.74
N GLU A 215 9.62 9.49 -18.58
CA GLU A 215 9.00 9.25 -17.27
C GLU A 215 8.77 10.54 -16.45
N SER A 216 8.50 11.65 -17.14
CA SER A 216 8.05 12.89 -16.48
C SER A 216 6.83 12.62 -15.58
N THR A 217 6.88 13.19 -14.38
CA THR A 217 5.79 13.16 -13.39
C THR A 217 4.91 14.41 -13.45
N ASP A 218 5.12 15.29 -14.44
CA ASP A 218 4.43 16.59 -14.51
C ASP A 218 2.91 16.44 -14.52
N CYS A 219 2.40 15.39 -15.19
CA CYS A 219 0.98 15.08 -15.29
C CYS A 219 0.36 14.56 -13.99
N GLY A 220 1.14 14.39 -12.92
CA GLY A 220 0.70 13.86 -11.65
C GLY A 220 0.50 12.34 -11.66
N LEU A 221 0.12 11.79 -10.50
CA LEU A 221 -0.11 10.36 -10.36
C LEU A 221 -1.34 9.89 -11.14
N GLY A 222 -1.26 8.71 -11.75
CA GLY A 222 -2.31 8.14 -12.58
C GLY A 222 -2.41 8.74 -13.99
N ARG A 223 -1.47 9.60 -14.35
CA ARG A 223 -1.32 10.16 -15.69
C ARG A 223 0.15 10.15 -16.08
N TYR A 224 0.41 10.33 -17.36
CA TYR A 224 1.75 10.40 -17.91
C TYR A 224 1.84 11.43 -19.02
N CYS A 225 3.03 12.00 -19.23
CA CYS A 225 3.29 12.84 -20.39
C CYS A 225 3.60 11.95 -21.59
N ASP A 226 2.73 11.98 -22.61
CA ASP A 226 2.93 11.22 -23.83
C ASP A 226 4.05 11.85 -24.67
N VAL A 227 5.08 11.06 -24.98
CA VAL A 227 6.27 11.58 -25.67
C VAL A 227 5.99 11.99 -27.12
N ASP A 228 4.97 11.40 -27.75
CA ASP A 228 4.63 11.66 -29.15
C ASP A 228 3.72 12.89 -29.29
N SER A 229 2.71 13.02 -28.42
CA SER A 229 1.77 14.16 -28.47
C SER A 229 2.17 15.33 -27.59
N ALA A 230 3.12 15.17 -26.67
CA ALA A 230 3.50 16.17 -25.66
C ALA A 230 2.30 16.67 -24.84
N THR A 231 1.37 15.75 -24.53
CA THR A 231 0.17 16.02 -23.72
C THR A 231 -0.01 14.98 -22.64
N CYS A 232 -0.61 15.38 -21.52
CA CYS A 232 -0.96 14.45 -20.45
C CYS A 232 -2.06 13.47 -20.89
N LYS A 233 -1.85 12.19 -20.61
CA LYS A 233 -2.81 11.10 -20.84
C LYS A 233 -3.04 10.32 -19.55
N VAL A 234 -4.20 9.68 -19.44
CA VAL A 234 -4.53 8.81 -18.30
C VAL A 234 -3.77 7.50 -18.42
N THR A 235 -3.23 7.02 -17.29
CA THR A 235 -2.62 5.69 -17.20
C THR A 235 -3.70 4.65 -16.94
N ASP A 236 -4.14 3.94 -17.99
CA ASP A 236 -5.19 2.92 -17.95
C ASP A 236 -4.78 1.58 -18.59
N ASN A 237 -3.50 1.40 -18.92
CA ASN A 237 -2.99 0.14 -19.45
C ASN A 237 -2.67 -0.85 -18.31
N PHE A 238 -3.59 -1.78 -18.06
CA PHE A 238 -3.52 -2.73 -16.95
C PHE A 238 -2.68 -3.99 -17.23
N ALA A 239 -2.52 -4.41 -18.48
CA ALA A 239 -1.77 -5.62 -18.88
C ALA A 239 -1.73 -5.77 -20.42
N GLY A 240 -1.58 -4.66 -21.14
CA GLY A 240 -1.78 -4.60 -22.59
C GLY A 240 -0.53 -4.23 -23.38
N PRO A 241 -0.58 -4.39 -24.71
CA PRO A 241 0.46 -3.88 -25.59
C PRO A 241 0.49 -2.35 -25.60
N GLY A 242 1.57 -1.78 -26.13
CA GLY A 242 1.68 -0.34 -26.35
C GLY A 242 2.18 0.39 -25.13
N CYS A 243 3.41 0.07 -24.72
CA CYS A 243 4.16 0.88 -23.77
C CYS A 243 5.58 1.20 -24.29
N SER A 244 5.95 2.47 -24.21
CA SER A 244 7.29 3.00 -24.50
C SER A 244 8.04 3.40 -23.23
N GLN A 245 7.29 3.70 -22.16
CA GLN A 245 7.77 4.12 -20.86
C GLN A 245 6.92 3.49 -19.74
N SER A 246 7.49 3.44 -18.55
CA SER A 246 6.90 2.76 -17.39
C SER A 246 5.58 3.40 -16.96
N THR A 247 5.47 4.73 -17.05
CA THR A 247 4.31 5.52 -16.61
C THR A 247 3.05 5.34 -17.47
N GLU A 248 3.18 4.71 -18.64
CA GLU A 248 2.04 4.29 -19.48
C GLU A 248 1.30 3.07 -18.90
N CYS A 249 1.95 2.34 -18.00
CA CYS A 249 1.42 1.14 -17.38
C CYS A 249 0.92 1.43 -15.96
N VAL A 250 -0.26 0.90 -15.59
CA VAL A 250 -0.76 1.00 -14.21
C VAL A 250 0.21 0.34 -13.22
N SER A 251 0.92 -0.70 -13.65
CA SER A 251 1.98 -1.40 -12.89
C SER A 251 3.30 -0.62 -12.74
N PHE A 252 3.51 0.48 -13.47
CA PHE A 252 4.83 1.12 -13.65
C PHE A 252 5.89 0.19 -14.25
N GLU A 253 5.46 -0.88 -14.92
CA GLU A 253 6.35 -1.86 -15.49
C GLU A 253 6.03 -2.05 -16.96
N CYS A 254 6.87 -1.48 -17.81
CA CYS A 254 6.83 -1.67 -19.25
C CYS A 254 7.95 -2.61 -19.71
N ASP A 255 7.59 -3.76 -20.28
CA ASP A 255 8.53 -4.55 -21.06
C ASP A 255 8.73 -3.87 -22.43
N ARG A 256 9.81 -3.09 -22.53
CA ARG A 256 10.16 -2.35 -23.75
C ARG A 256 10.59 -3.25 -24.92
N ILE A 257 10.93 -4.52 -24.65
CA ILE A 257 11.28 -5.49 -25.71
C ILE A 257 10.00 -6.06 -26.30
N ALA A 258 9.06 -6.47 -25.43
CA ALA A 258 7.76 -7.00 -25.85
C ALA A 258 6.75 -5.90 -26.23
N ASN A 259 7.03 -4.64 -25.86
CA ASN A 259 6.13 -3.50 -25.97
C ASN A 259 4.79 -3.78 -25.26
N THR A 260 4.87 -4.24 -24.00
CA THR A 260 3.71 -4.64 -23.20
C THR A 260 3.88 -4.24 -21.74
N CYS A 261 2.79 -3.76 -21.13
CA CYS A 261 2.72 -3.53 -19.70
C CYS A 261 2.64 -4.85 -18.93
N ALA A 262 3.36 -4.93 -17.81
CA ALA A 262 3.17 -5.99 -16.84
C ALA A 262 1.78 -5.85 -16.19
N PRO A 263 1.17 -6.95 -15.72
CA PRO A 263 -0.11 -6.91 -15.03
C PRO A 263 -0.09 -5.93 -13.85
N ALA A 264 -1.10 -5.07 -13.78
CA ALA A 264 -1.34 -4.21 -12.65
C ALA A 264 -1.54 -5.05 -11.37
N PRO A 265 -1.01 -4.60 -10.23
CA PRO A 265 -1.15 -5.34 -8.99
C PRO A 265 -2.61 -5.36 -8.54
N ALA A 266 -3.11 -6.54 -8.17
CA ALA A 266 -4.37 -6.65 -7.46
C ALA A 266 -4.22 -6.15 -6.01
N VAL A 267 -5.34 -5.74 -5.39
CA VAL A 267 -5.40 -5.34 -3.98
C VAL A 267 -4.96 -6.45 -3.02
N LEU A 268 -5.08 -7.72 -3.46
CA LEU A 268 -4.63 -8.90 -2.75
C LEU A 268 -3.41 -9.48 -3.43
N SER A 269 -2.40 -9.85 -2.64
CA SER A 269 -1.22 -10.53 -3.16
C SER A 269 -1.53 -11.99 -3.50
N ARG A 270 -0.68 -12.58 -4.35
CA ARG A 270 -0.74 -14.01 -4.66
C ARG A 270 -0.61 -14.86 -3.39
N GLU A 271 0.27 -14.48 -2.47
CA GLU A 271 0.50 -15.16 -1.20
C GLU A 271 -0.77 -15.18 -0.34
N THR A 272 -1.47 -14.05 -0.22
CA THR A 272 -2.75 -14.01 0.50
C THR A 272 -3.82 -14.88 -0.17
N CYS A 273 -3.81 -14.97 -1.51
CA CYS A 273 -4.79 -15.74 -2.26
C CYS A 273 -4.55 -17.25 -2.28
N LEU A 274 -3.28 -17.68 -2.31
CA LEU A 274 -2.89 -19.08 -2.57
C LEU A 274 -1.99 -19.69 -1.49
N GLY A 275 -1.56 -18.90 -0.51
CA GLY A 275 -0.54 -19.29 0.46
C GLY A 275 0.89 -19.07 -0.04
N ASP A 276 1.85 -19.34 0.85
CA ASP A 276 3.27 -19.34 0.51
C ASP A 276 3.53 -20.37 -0.60
N SER A 277 4.15 -19.90 -1.68
CA SER A 277 4.67 -20.80 -2.71
C SER A 277 6.07 -21.22 -2.27
N ASP A 278 6.23 -22.45 -1.76
CA ASP A 278 7.55 -23.05 -1.56
C ASP A 278 8.40 -23.02 -2.85
#